data_AF-A0A561UKQ7-F1
#
_entry.id   AF-A0A561UKQ7-F1
#
_cell.length_a   1.000
_cell.length_b   1.000
_cell.length_c   1.000
_cell.angle_alpha   90.00
_cell.angle_beta   90.00
_cell.angle_gamma   90.00
#
_symmetry.space_group_name_H-M   'P 1'
#
loop_
_entity.id
_entity.type
_entity.pdbx_description
1 polymer ?
#
loop_
_entity_poly.entity_id
_entity_poly.type
_entity_poly.pdbx_seq_one_letter_code
_entity_poly.pdbx_strand_id
1 'polypeptide(L)'
;MGIWNSAVLLYGIPLPDDHDAAGWAGEELRDAILANHEGVSHATAGPYDQHTTYLCTDHADADMGKTKTIPAPDPAGQAERDARLHRACLELDYPDHPEPAWHLIASQS
;
A
#
# COMPACT_ATOMS: atom_id res chain seq x y z
N MET A 1 -25.21 10.53 7.45
CA MET A 1 -23.92 11.13 7.07
C MET A 1 -22.88 10.64 8.04
N GLY A 2 -21.96 9.76 7.59
CA GLY A 2 -20.85 9.32 8.44
C GLY A 2 -19.85 10.47 8.55
N ILE A 3 -19.49 10.84 9.78
CA ILE A 3 -18.48 11.87 10.02
C ILE A 3 -17.13 11.18 9.85
N TRP A 4 -16.36 11.59 8.84
CA TRP A 4 -15.03 11.06 8.58
C TRP A 4 -14.04 11.72 9.54
N ASN A 5 -13.38 10.92 10.37
CA ASN A 5 -12.48 11.43 11.41
C ASN A 5 -11.00 11.17 11.10
N SER A 6 -10.69 10.30 10.13
CA SER A 6 -9.33 9.86 9.83
C SER A 6 -9.13 9.56 8.34
N ALA A 7 -7.88 9.52 7.92
CA ALA A 7 -7.44 9.11 6.59
C ALA A 7 -6.11 8.36 6.73
N VAL A 8 -5.86 7.39 5.86
CA VAL A 8 -4.57 6.71 5.75
C VAL A 8 -3.81 7.33 4.60
N LEU A 9 -2.60 7.82 4.88
CA LEU A 9 -1.65 8.25 3.86
C LEU A 9 -0.60 7.15 3.71
N LEU A 10 -0.49 6.58 2.52
CA LEU A 10 0.46 5.50 2.23
C LEU A 10 1.20 5.76 0.91
N TYR A 11 2.43 5.25 0.82
CA TYR A 11 3.17 5.20 -0.44
C TYR A 11 3.24 3.76 -0.90
N GLY A 12 2.65 3.46 -2.06
CA GLY A 12 2.42 2.08 -2.43
C GLY A 12 1.83 1.86 -3.81
N ILE A 13 1.47 0.59 -4.04
CA ILE A 13 0.83 0.08 -5.25
C ILE A 13 -0.46 -0.62 -4.83
N PRO A 14 -1.61 -0.31 -5.43
CA PRO A 14 -2.84 -1.08 -5.24
C PRO A 14 -2.70 -2.46 -5.89
N LEU A 15 -3.04 -3.49 -5.14
CA LEU A 15 -3.21 -4.85 -5.65
C LEU A 15 -4.66 -5.03 -6.11
N PRO A 16 -4.89 -5.73 -7.22
CA PRO A 16 -6.25 -6.07 -7.66
C PRO A 16 -6.94 -6.96 -6.61
N ASP A 17 -8.21 -6.65 -6.31
CA ASP A 17 -9.04 -7.40 -5.34
C ASP A 17 -9.40 -8.81 -5.81
N ASP A 18 -9.28 -9.05 -7.12
CA ASP A 18 -9.62 -10.30 -7.77
C ASP A 18 -8.51 -11.34 -7.58
N HIS A 19 -8.26 -11.66 -6.31
CA HIS A 19 -7.31 -12.67 -5.87
C HIS A 19 -7.59 -14.04 -6.53
N ASP A 20 -8.86 -14.33 -6.86
CA ASP A 20 -9.29 -15.56 -7.54
C ASP A 20 -9.15 -15.52 -9.07
N ALA A 21 -9.43 -14.39 -9.73
CA ALA A 21 -9.30 -14.29 -11.20
C ALA A 21 -7.85 -14.21 -11.69
N ALA A 22 -6.92 -13.75 -10.83
CA ALA A 22 -5.49 -13.69 -11.11
C ALA A 22 -4.73 -15.00 -10.78
N GLY A 23 -5.39 -15.99 -10.15
CA GLY A 23 -4.81 -17.31 -9.88
C GLY A 23 -3.74 -17.34 -8.79
N TRP A 24 -3.69 -16.33 -7.91
CA TRP A 24 -2.73 -16.29 -6.81
C TRP A 24 -3.32 -16.95 -5.56
N ALA A 25 -2.54 -17.81 -4.87
CA ALA A 25 -2.83 -18.22 -3.50
C ALA A 25 -2.59 -17.01 -2.55
N GLY A 26 -3.45 -15.99 -2.69
CA GLY A 26 -3.14 -14.58 -2.42
C GLY A 26 -2.82 -14.20 -0.98
N GLU A 27 -3.16 -15.03 0.00
CA GLU A 27 -2.77 -14.77 1.40
C GLU A 27 -1.39 -15.35 1.74
N GLU A 28 -1.12 -16.61 1.36
CA GLU A 28 0.15 -17.28 1.70
C GLU A 28 1.36 -16.65 0.98
N LEU A 29 1.19 -16.29 -0.30
CA LEU A 29 2.25 -15.63 -1.07
C LEU A 29 2.50 -14.20 -0.58
N ARG A 30 1.43 -13.47 -0.21
CA ARG A 30 1.52 -12.13 0.38
C ARG A 30 2.27 -12.17 1.71
N ASP A 31 1.91 -13.10 2.60
CA ASP A 31 2.57 -13.25 3.90
C ASP A 31 4.04 -13.67 3.75
N ALA A 32 4.34 -14.53 2.78
CA ALA A 32 5.73 -14.89 2.45
C ALA A 32 6.54 -13.70 1.94
N ILE A 33 5.96 -12.82 1.12
CA ILE A 33 6.64 -11.61 0.61
C ILE A 33 6.87 -10.61 1.74
N LEU A 34 5.88 -10.39 2.61
CA LEU A 34 6.03 -9.53 3.79
C LEU A 34 7.11 -10.04 4.74
N ALA A 35 7.27 -11.36 4.85
CA ALA A 35 8.32 -11.97 5.66
C ALA A 35 9.73 -11.81 5.05
N ASN A 36 9.85 -11.64 3.74
CA ASN A 36 11.14 -11.61 3.03
C ASN A 36 11.59 -10.20 2.59
N HIS A 37 10.69 -9.22 2.54
CA HIS A 37 11.01 -7.85 2.11
C HIS A 37 10.99 -6.87 3.29
N GLU A 38 12.16 -6.62 3.87
CA GLU A 38 12.31 -5.64 4.96
C GLU A 38 11.91 -4.22 4.48
N GLY A 39 10.93 -3.63 5.16
CA GLY A 39 10.40 -2.30 4.83
C GLY A 39 9.33 -2.28 3.74
N VAL A 40 8.77 -3.43 3.36
CA VAL A 40 7.50 -3.52 2.63
C VAL A 40 6.44 -4.07 3.58
N SER A 41 5.32 -3.35 3.70
CA SER A 41 4.14 -3.74 4.46
C SER A 41 2.94 -3.78 3.53
N HIS A 42 1.81 -4.26 4.03
CA HIS A 42 0.52 -4.06 3.39
C HIS A 42 -0.36 -3.19 4.27
N ALA A 43 -1.29 -2.46 3.64
CA ALA A 43 -2.33 -1.73 4.31
C ALA A 43 -3.65 -1.91 3.57
N THR A 44 -4.74 -2.02 4.32
CA THR A 44 -6.10 -1.92 3.79
C THR A 44 -6.64 -0.54 4.07
N ALA A 45 -7.45 -0.05 3.15
CA ALA A 45 -7.84 1.33 3.07
C ALA A 45 -9.14 1.63 3.84
N GLY A 46 -9.30 0.97 4.99
CA GLY A 46 -10.46 1.11 5.87
C GLY A 46 -11.76 0.56 5.27
N PRO A 47 -12.91 0.80 5.93
CA PRO A 47 -14.19 0.14 5.59
C PRO A 47 -14.74 0.46 4.20
N TYR A 48 -14.31 1.55 3.57
CA TYR A 48 -14.77 1.96 2.24
C TYR A 48 -14.01 1.29 1.10
N ASP A 49 -12.79 0.86 1.37
CA ASP A 49 -11.88 0.25 0.41
C ASP A 49 -11.35 -1.06 1.02
N GLN A 50 -12.27 -1.78 1.67
CA GLN A 50 -12.09 -3.12 2.27
C GLN A 50 -11.70 -4.18 1.23
N HIS A 51 -11.89 -3.82 -0.04
CA HIS A 51 -11.68 -4.57 -1.26
C HIS A 51 -10.44 -4.09 -2.02
N THR A 52 -9.58 -3.27 -1.40
CA THR A 52 -8.32 -2.92 -2.05
C THR A 52 -7.21 -3.03 -1.03
N THR A 53 -6.31 -3.97 -1.32
CA THR A 53 -5.07 -4.15 -0.56
C THR A 53 -3.98 -3.34 -1.23
N TYR A 54 -3.22 -2.56 -0.46
CA TYR A 54 -2.08 -1.80 -0.97
C TYR A 54 -0.79 -2.44 -0.44
N LEU A 55 0.19 -2.66 -1.32
CA LEU A 55 1.59 -2.86 -0.91
C LEU A 55 2.21 -1.49 -0.67
N CYS A 56 2.76 -1.25 0.50
CA CYS A 56 3.30 0.06 0.87
C CYS A 56 4.63 -0.05 1.61
N THR A 57 5.55 0.88 1.37
CA THR A 57 6.77 1.00 2.21
C THR A 57 6.51 1.86 3.44
N ASP A 58 5.62 2.85 3.30
CA ASP A 58 5.30 3.82 4.33
C ASP A 58 3.79 3.93 4.45
N HIS A 59 3.32 3.94 5.69
CA HIS A 59 1.92 4.14 6.03
C HIS A 59 1.85 5.08 7.24
N ALA A 60 0.87 5.97 7.23
CA ALA A 60 0.70 6.93 8.29
C ALA A 60 -0.77 7.36 8.42
N ASP A 61 -1.34 7.23 9.61
CA ASP A 61 -2.70 7.72 9.88
C ASP A 61 -2.71 9.25 10.04
N ALA A 62 -3.54 9.92 9.26
CA ALA A 62 -3.78 11.36 9.34
C ALA A 62 -5.19 11.62 9.90
N ASP A 63 -5.28 12.38 10.98
CA ASP A 63 -6.58 12.87 11.45
C ASP A 63 -7.15 13.88 10.44
N MET A 64 -8.44 13.76 10.14
CA MET A 64 -9.07 14.74 9.26
C MET A 64 -9.09 16.14 9.88
N GLY A 65 -8.69 17.13 9.08
CA GLY A 65 -8.54 18.51 9.53
C GLY A 65 -7.19 18.84 10.20
N LYS A 66 -6.27 17.88 10.31
CA LYS A 66 -4.89 18.12 10.75
C LYS A 66 -3.91 17.92 9.60
N THR A 67 -2.93 18.82 9.50
CA THR A 67 -1.82 18.67 8.55
C THR A 67 -0.85 17.64 9.08
N LYS A 68 -0.58 16.59 8.29
CA LYS A 68 0.50 15.63 8.55
C LYS A 68 1.58 15.81 7.48
N THR A 69 2.80 16.11 7.91
CA THR A 69 3.95 16.23 7.00
C THR A 69 4.71 14.93 7.03
N ILE A 70 4.82 14.27 5.86
CA ILE A 70 5.75 13.17 5.68
C ILE A 70 7.04 13.75 5.10
N PRO A 71 8.21 13.50 5.71
CA PRO A 71 9.47 13.93 5.13
C PRO A 71 9.64 13.28 3.75
N ALA A 72 9.86 14.11 2.73
CA ALA A 72 10.17 13.61 1.40
C ALA A 72 11.51 12.86 1.46
N PRO A 73 11.58 11.61 0.96
CA PRO A 73 12.86 10.94 0.82
C PRO A 73 13.74 11.70 -0.17
N ASP A 74 15.05 11.53 -0.03
CA ASP A 74 15.98 11.95 -1.07
C ASP A 74 15.80 11.08 -2.33
N PRO A 75 16.32 11.49 -3.51
CA PRO A 75 16.13 10.73 -4.75
C PRO A 75 16.65 9.28 -4.66
N ALA A 76 17.70 9.04 -3.88
CA ALA A 76 18.23 7.71 -3.63
C ALA A 76 17.28 6.86 -2.79
N GLY A 77 16.74 7.40 -1.69
CA GLY A 77 15.75 6.72 -0.87
C GLY A 77 14.43 6.48 -1.61
N GLN A 78 14.03 7.38 -2.51
CA GLN A 78 12.85 7.18 -3.35
C GLN A 78 13.05 6.01 -4.32
N ALA A 79 14.17 5.97 -5.04
CA ALA A 79 14.49 4.88 -5.96
C ALA A 79 14.61 3.53 -5.24
N GLU A 80 15.13 3.51 -4.02
CA GLU A 80 15.20 2.30 -3.21
C GLU A 80 13.81 1.78 -2.82
N ARG A 81 12.89 2.67 -2.42
CA ARG A 81 11.51 2.32 -2.10
C ARG A 81 10.78 1.76 -3.32
N ASP A 82 10.93 2.42 -4.46
CA ASP A 82 10.33 1.99 -5.72
C ASP A 82 10.85 0.61 -6.13
N ALA A 83 12.16 0.38 -6.01
CA ALA A 83 12.78 -0.91 -6.32
C ALA A 83 12.34 -2.03 -5.37
N ARG A 84 12.00 -1.72 -4.11
CA ARG A 84 11.46 -2.72 -3.17
C ARG A 84 10.03 -3.08 -3.53
N LEU A 85 9.18 -2.10 -3.81
CA LEU A 85 7.79 -2.33 -4.22
C LEU A 85 7.71 -3.06 -5.57
N HIS A 86 8.55 -2.69 -6.53
CA HIS A 86 8.65 -3.36 -7.82
C HIS A 86 9.02 -4.84 -7.66
N ARG A 87 10.05 -5.15 -6.86
CA ARG A 87 10.45 -6.54 -6.59
C ARG A 87 9.35 -7.34 -5.91
N ALA A 88 8.67 -6.76 -4.91
CA ALA A 88 7.53 -7.39 -4.26
C ALA A 88 6.38 -7.69 -5.25
N CYS A 89 6.10 -6.78 -6.19
CA CYS A 89 5.08 -7.01 -7.21
C CYS A 89 5.48 -8.08 -8.24
N LEU A 90 6.76 -8.13 -8.64
CA LEU A 90 7.27 -9.19 -9.51
C LEU A 90 7.17 -10.58 -8.86
N GLU A 91 7.43 -10.69 -7.55
CA GLU A 91 7.28 -11.94 -6.81
C GLU A 91 5.81 -12.35 -6.61
N LEU A 92 4.88 -11.38 -6.63
CA LEU A 92 3.44 -11.62 -6.70
C LEU A 92 2.95 -12.03 -8.10
N ASP A 93 3.83 -12.19 -9.09
CA ASP A 93 3.44 -12.40 -10.49
C ASP A 93 2.54 -11.26 -11.01
N TYR A 94 2.78 -10.03 -10.53
CA TYR A 94 2.13 -8.80 -10.96
C TYR A 94 3.09 -7.91 -11.77
N PRO A 95 3.56 -8.33 -12.97
CA PRO A 95 4.59 -7.63 -13.72
C PRO A 95 4.10 -6.30 -14.33
N ASP A 96 2.81 -6.17 -14.62
CA ASP A 96 2.19 -4.99 -15.20
C ASP A 96 1.65 -4.02 -14.13
N HIS A 97 2.24 -4.04 -12.94
CA HIS A 97 1.82 -3.18 -11.84
C HIS A 97 2.02 -1.69 -12.18
N PRO A 98 1.15 -0.78 -11.67
CA PRO A 98 1.34 0.65 -11.85
C PRO A 98 2.58 1.15 -11.08
N GLU A 99 3.06 2.34 -11.46
CA GLU A 99 4.14 3.00 -10.72
C GLU A 99 3.71 3.29 -9.26
N PRO A 100 4.58 3.08 -8.27
CA PRO A 100 4.31 3.44 -6.89
C PRO A 100 3.93 4.91 -6.74
N ALA A 101 2.91 5.19 -5.94
CA ALA A 101 2.43 6.55 -5.73
C ALA A 101 1.99 6.80 -4.27
N TRP A 102 1.86 8.08 -3.92
CA TRP A 102 1.22 8.47 -2.67
C TRP A 102 -0.30 8.38 -2.81
N HIS A 103 -0.93 7.61 -1.92
CA HIS A 103 -2.37 7.45 -1.81
C HIS A 103 -2.86 8.05 -0.50
N LEU A 104 -3.88 8.91 -0.59
CA LEU A 104 -4.60 9.43 0.57
C LEU A 104 -6.01 8.85 0.56
N ILE A 105 -6.31 8.02 1.55
CA ILE A 105 -7.54 7.24 1.58
C ILE A 105 -8.35 7.59 2.82
N ALA A 106 -9.57 8.11 2.62
CA ALA A 106 -10.43 8.46 3.73
C ALA A 106 -10.89 7.21 4.48
N SER A 107 -10.81 7.23 5.80
CA SER A 107 -11.19 6.10 6.66
C SER A 107 -12.29 6.51 7.66
N GLN A 108 -13.10 5.54 8.04
CA GLN A 108 -14.00 5.65 9.18
C GLN A 108 -13.35 4.87 10.33
N SER A 109 -12.89 5.61 11.34
CA SER A 109 -12.45 5.06 12.63
C SER A 109 -13.61 4.45 13.40
#